data_AF-A0A6A3MLU8-F1
#
_entry.id   AF-A0A6A3MLU8-F1
#
_cell.length_a   1.000
_cell.length_b   1.000
_cell.length_c   1.000
_cell.angle_alpha   90.00
_cell.angle_beta   90.00
_cell.angle_gamma   90.00
#
_symmetry.space_group_name_H-M   'P 1'
#
loop_
_entity.id
_entity.type
_entity.pdbx_description
1 polymer ?
#
loop_
_entity_poly.entity_id
_entity_poly.type
_entity_poly.pdbx_seq_one_letter_code
_entity_poly.pdbx_strand_id
1 'polypeptide(L)'
;MVHLIPVSDTVTAAETAAHFIDCVFRHHGLPESIVSDRDTRFTSAFWSSLFQLLGTTAAHPETDGQTERVNRVLEDVFRSYAMSFASWSSFFPLAEFALDNAEHASTGLTPFFANNARHPRVPALIAVGQASWLHSG
;
A
#
# COMPACT_ATOMS: atom_id res chain seq x y z
N MET A 1 -11.29 -2.74 -2.50
CA MET A 1 -10.48 -1.70 -1.86
C MET A 1 -9.60 -1.09 -2.93
N VAL A 2 -9.33 0.20 -2.88
CA VAL A 2 -8.52 0.93 -3.85
C VAL A 2 -7.24 1.40 -3.18
N HIS A 3 -6.12 1.35 -3.90
CA HIS A 3 -4.84 1.91 -3.44
C HIS A 3 -4.36 2.90 -4.49
N LEU A 4 -4.10 4.14 -4.09
CA LEU A 4 -3.63 5.19 -5.00
C LEU A 4 -2.18 5.56 -4.68
N ILE A 5 -1.27 5.17 -5.56
CA ILE A 5 0.18 5.35 -5.36
C ILE A 5 0.69 6.40 -6.34
N PRO A 6 1.09 7.60 -5.88
CA PRO A 6 1.74 8.58 -6.74
C PRO A 6 3.16 8.11 -7.08
N VAL A 7 3.46 8.04 -8.37
CA VAL A 7 4.78 7.62 -8.88
C VAL A 7 5.24 8.56 -9.99
N SER A 8 6.56 8.63 -10.21
CA SER A 8 7.13 9.31 -11.38
C SER A 8 6.63 8.64 -12.67
N ASP A 9 6.53 9.40 -13.76
CA ASP A 9 6.25 8.87 -15.10
C ASP A 9 7.37 7.97 -15.61
N THR A 10 8.59 8.15 -15.09
CA THR A 10 9.78 7.33 -15.35
C THR A 10 9.95 6.13 -14.42
N VAL A 11 8.96 5.82 -13.57
CA VAL A 11 9.08 4.73 -12.59
C VAL A 11 9.34 3.37 -13.26
N THR A 12 10.31 2.63 -12.74
CA THR A 12 10.72 1.34 -13.27
C THR A 12 9.86 0.19 -12.71
N ALA A 13 9.92 -0.98 -13.36
CA ALA A 13 9.25 -2.18 -12.87
C ALA A 13 9.75 -2.63 -11.46
N ALA A 14 11.04 -2.42 -11.17
CA ALA A 14 11.62 -2.74 -9.87
C ALA A 14 11.13 -1.78 -8.76
N GLU A 15 11.08 -0.49 -9.04
CA GLU A 15 10.51 0.51 -8.12
C GLU A 15 9.01 0.27 -7.93
N THR A 16 8.30 -0.12 -9.00
CA THR A 16 6.89 -0.52 -8.93
C THR A 16 6.68 -1.71 -8.00
N ALA A 17 7.60 -2.69 -7.99
CA ALA A 17 7.55 -3.82 -7.05
C ALA A 17 7.73 -3.36 -5.59
N ALA A 18 8.62 -2.41 -5.34
CA ALA A 18 8.79 -1.83 -4.00
C ALA A 18 7.52 -1.08 -3.54
N HIS A 19 6.93 -0.27 -4.41
CA HIS A 19 5.65 0.40 -4.14
C HIS A 19 4.50 -0.59 -3.92
N PHE A 20 4.47 -1.70 -4.67
CA PHE A 20 3.49 -2.76 -4.45
C PHE A 20 3.62 -3.36 -3.05
N ILE A 21 4.85 -3.56 -2.56
CA ILE A 21 5.07 -4.05 -1.20
C ILE A 21 4.52 -3.06 -0.16
N ASP A 22 4.94 -1.79 -0.28
CA ASP A 22 4.66 -0.77 0.71
C ASP A 22 3.20 -0.31 0.71
N CYS A 23 2.47 -0.43 -0.40
CA CYS A 23 1.12 0.10 -0.50
C CYS A 23 0.04 -0.99 -0.63
N VAL A 24 0.37 -2.19 -1.10
CA VAL A 24 -0.62 -3.24 -1.38
C VAL A 24 -0.36 -4.49 -0.55
N PHE A 25 0.82 -5.10 -0.69
CA PHE A 25 1.17 -6.35 -0.03
C PHE A 25 1.04 -6.28 1.50
N ARG A 26 1.50 -5.19 2.13
CA ARG A 26 1.39 -5.03 3.60
C ARG A 26 -0.04 -5.12 4.13
N HIS A 27 -1.04 -4.84 3.30
CA HIS A 27 -2.45 -4.82 3.67
C HIS A 27 -3.16 -6.11 3.28
N HIS A 28 -2.77 -6.73 2.16
CA HIS A 28 -3.54 -7.80 1.53
C HIS A 28 -2.77 -9.11 1.29
N GLY A 29 -1.44 -9.09 1.42
CA GLY A 29 -0.57 -10.19 1.01
C GLY A 29 -0.37 -10.28 -0.51
N LEU A 30 0.18 -11.41 -0.97
CA LEU A 30 0.37 -11.66 -2.40
C LEU A 30 -0.98 -12.04 -3.05
N PRO A 31 -1.35 -11.41 -4.17
CA PRO A 31 -2.50 -11.83 -4.95
C PRO A 31 -2.18 -13.10 -5.76
N GLU A 32 -3.21 -13.89 -6.06
CA GLU A 32 -3.08 -15.07 -6.94
C GLU A 32 -2.75 -14.66 -8.38
N SER A 33 -3.23 -13.51 -8.83
CA SER A 33 -2.91 -12.92 -10.13
C SER A 33 -3.06 -11.41 -10.12
N ILE A 34 -2.35 -10.73 -11.03
CA ILE A 34 -2.49 -9.28 -11.28
C ILE A 34 -2.92 -9.11 -12.74
N VAL A 35 -3.98 -8.33 -12.95
CA VAL A 35 -4.43 -7.92 -14.28
C VAL A 35 -3.99 -6.48 -14.50
N SER A 36 -3.14 -6.23 -15.51
CA SER A 36 -2.73 -4.88 -15.92
C SER A 36 -3.04 -4.62 -17.40
N ASP A 37 -3.12 -3.35 -17.76
CA ASP A 37 -3.36 -2.83 -19.11
C ASP A 37 -2.08 -2.83 -19.98
N ARG A 38 -1.44 -4.00 -20.15
CA ARG A 38 -0.17 -4.18 -20.90
C ARG A 38 0.94 -3.19 -20.53
N ASP A 39 0.83 -2.57 -19.36
CA ASP A 39 1.79 -1.60 -18.87
C ASP A 39 3.15 -2.26 -18.65
N THR A 40 4.20 -1.66 -19.20
CA THR A 40 5.59 -2.16 -19.13
C THR A 40 6.12 -2.24 -17.69
N ARG A 41 5.47 -1.57 -16.73
CA ARG A 41 5.80 -1.62 -15.30
C ARG A 41 5.39 -2.95 -14.65
N PHE A 42 4.42 -3.67 -15.21
CA PHE A 42 3.95 -4.98 -14.70
C PHE A 42 4.43 -6.14 -15.58
N THR A 43 5.74 -6.18 -15.83
CA THR A 43 6.41 -7.19 -16.65
C THR A 43 7.02 -8.30 -15.80
N SER A 44 7.72 -9.26 -16.41
CA SER A 44 8.49 -10.28 -15.68
C SER A 44 9.50 -9.67 -14.70
N ALA A 45 10.09 -8.52 -15.05
CA ALA A 45 11.03 -7.80 -14.20
C ALA A 45 10.39 -7.37 -12.86
N PHE A 46 9.12 -6.95 -12.88
CA PHE A 46 8.37 -6.64 -11.66
C PHE A 46 8.26 -7.87 -10.75
N TRP A 47 7.84 -9.01 -11.31
CA TRP A 47 7.68 -10.25 -10.52
C TRP A 47 9.01 -10.73 -9.95
N SER A 48 10.09 -10.70 -10.74
CA SER A 48 11.43 -11.04 -10.24
C SER A 48 11.86 -10.15 -9.09
N SER A 49 11.69 -8.82 -9.22
CA SER A 49 12.01 -7.88 -8.15
C SER A 49 11.12 -8.07 -6.91
N LEU A 50 9.82 -8.33 -7.08
CA LEU A 50 8.90 -8.57 -5.97
C LEU A 50 9.31 -9.79 -5.15
N PHE A 51 9.58 -10.94 -5.77
CA PHE A 51 9.99 -12.16 -5.05
C PHE A 51 11.38 -12.03 -4.41
N GLN A 52 12.28 -11.27 -5.04
CA GLN A 52 13.58 -10.95 -4.45
C GLN A 52 13.42 -10.08 -3.19
N LEU A 53 12.58 -9.03 -3.23
CA LEU A 53 12.31 -8.15 -2.09
C LEU A 53 11.59 -8.89 -0.95
N LEU A 54 10.74 -9.87 -1.27
CA LEU A 54 10.07 -10.72 -0.28
C LEU A 54 10.97 -11.83 0.27
N GLY A 55 12.24 -11.91 -0.13
CA GLY A 55 13.18 -12.94 0.32
C GLY A 55 12.82 -14.36 -0.13
N THR A 56 11.97 -14.49 -1.14
CA THR A 56 11.49 -15.77 -1.68
C THR A 56 12.08 -16.01 -3.07
N THR A 57 13.39 -15.88 -3.20
CA THR A 57 14.09 -16.60 -4.26
C THR A 57 14.13 -18.06 -3.84
N ALA A 58 13.53 -18.96 -4.62
CA ALA A 58 13.61 -20.39 -4.38
C ALA A 58 15.08 -20.86 -4.47
N ALA A 59 15.80 -20.79 -3.35
CA ALA A 59 17.08 -21.46 -3.11
C ALA A 59 17.42 -21.40 -1.60
N HIS A 60 17.18 -22.51 -0.89
CA HIS A 60 18.08 -22.94 0.20
C HIS A 60 19.37 -23.48 -0.49
N PRO A 61 20.61 -23.32 0.02
CA PRO A 61 21.02 -23.40 1.43
C PRO A 61 22.11 -22.39 1.87
N GLU A 62 22.33 -22.27 3.19
CA GLU A 62 23.61 -21.88 3.82
C GLU A 62 24.45 -20.76 3.17
N THR A 63 24.36 -19.52 3.65
CA THR A 63 25.52 -18.67 4.03
C THR A 63 25.02 -17.26 4.40
N ASP A 64 25.02 -17.02 5.71
CA ASP A 64 24.76 -15.77 6.41
C ASP A 64 25.92 -14.76 6.20
N GLY A 65 25.62 -13.48 5.93
CA GLY A 65 26.63 -12.41 5.89
C GLY A 65 26.48 -11.33 4.80
N GLN A 66 25.73 -11.57 3.72
CA GLN A 66 25.47 -10.54 2.68
C GLN A 66 24.19 -9.73 2.97
N THR A 67 23.23 -10.32 3.69
CA THR A 67 21.94 -9.71 4.07
C THR A 67 22.14 -8.43 4.91
N GLU A 68 23.16 -8.40 5.77
CA GLU A 68 23.51 -7.27 6.64
C GLU A 68 24.11 -6.06 5.88
N ARG A 69 24.73 -6.29 4.70
CA ARG A 69 25.27 -5.23 3.84
C ARG A 69 24.20 -4.67 2.90
N VAL A 70 23.30 -5.53 2.42
CA VAL A 70 22.19 -5.13 1.55
C VAL A 70 21.16 -4.28 2.32
N ASN A 71 20.84 -4.63 3.58
CA ASN A 71 19.97 -3.80 4.42
C ASN A 71 20.53 -2.40 4.71
N ARG A 72 21.85 -2.26 4.84
CA ARG A 72 22.50 -0.96 5.10
C ARG A 72 22.57 -0.06 3.88
N VAL A 73 22.73 -0.63 2.70
CA VAL A 73 22.64 0.08 1.42
C VAL A 73 21.19 0.48 1.13
N LEU A 74 20.22 -0.35 1.52
CA LEU A 74 18.79 -0.01 1.45
C LEU A 74 18.43 1.16 2.39
N GLU A 75 18.97 1.22 3.62
CA GLU A 75 18.79 2.37 4.52
C GLU A 75 19.39 3.68 3.98
N ASP A 76 20.53 3.63 3.29
CA ASP A 76 21.15 4.82 2.67
C ASP A 76 20.42 5.29 1.40
N VAL A 77 19.84 4.36 0.62
CA VAL A 77 19.01 4.70 -0.55
C VAL A 77 17.69 5.34 -0.11
N PHE A 78 17.05 4.84 0.95
CA PHE A 78 15.83 5.46 1.51
C PHE A 78 16.08 6.83 2.14
N ARG A 79 17.30 7.12 2.62
CA ARG A 79 17.66 8.46 3.12
C ARG A 79 17.86 9.49 2.00
N SER A 80 18.06 9.05 0.76
CA SER A 80 18.28 9.93 -0.40
C SER A 80 17.01 10.31 -1.17
N TYR A 81 15.88 9.63 -0.92
CA TYR A 81 14.60 9.91 -1.60
C TYR A 81 13.75 10.91 -0.82
N ALA A 82 14.29 12.12 -0.67
CA ALA A 82 13.54 13.29 -0.26
C ALA A 82 13.61 14.33 -1.39
N MET A 83 12.73 14.23 -2.39
CA MET A 83 12.35 15.38 -3.20
C MET A 83 10.84 15.36 -3.49
N SER A 84 10.23 16.52 -3.25
CA SER A 84 8.81 16.82 -3.13
C SER A 84 7.97 16.61 -4.40
N PHE A 85 6.77 16.05 -4.24
CA PHE A 85 5.60 16.43 -5.06
C PHE A 85 4.64 17.21 -4.17
N ALA A 86 4.73 18.55 -4.18
CA ALA A 86 3.91 19.39 -3.33
C ALA A 86 2.72 19.98 -4.11
N SER A 87 1.53 19.43 -3.84
CA SER A 87 0.26 20.16 -3.59
C SER A 87 -0.95 19.23 -3.74
N TRP A 88 -0.88 18.19 -4.58
CA TRP A 88 -2.00 17.29 -4.88
C TRP A 88 -1.87 15.87 -4.32
N SER A 89 -0.66 15.31 -4.27
CA SER A 89 -0.39 13.96 -3.71
C SER A 89 -0.79 13.82 -2.24
N SER A 90 -0.79 14.92 -1.48
CA SER A 90 -1.28 14.97 -0.10
C SER A 90 -2.76 14.63 0.05
N PHE A 91 -3.56 14.74 -1.03
CA PHE A 91 -4.98 14.37 -1.01
C PHE A 91 -5.23 12.89 -1.31
N PHE A 92 -4.23 12.15 -1.81
CA PHE A 92 -4.40 10.75 -2.18
C PHE A 92 -4.88 9.88 -1.01
N PRO A 93 -4.34 9.99 0.21
CA PRO A 93 -4.86 9.24 1.35
C PRO A 93 -6.33 9.57 1.67
N LEU A 94 -6.74 10.83 1.49
CA LEU A 94 -8.12 11.26 1.74
C LEU A 94 -9.07 10.79 0.64
N ALA A 95 -8.62 10.81 -0.62
CA ALA A 95 -9.38 10.33 -1.77
C ALA A 95 -9.55 8.81 -1.73
N GLU A 96 -8.48 8.08 -1.41
CA GLU A 96 -8.50 6.64 -1.20
C GLU A 96 -9.49 6.27 -0.10
N PHE A 97 -9.39 6.94 1.07
CA PHE A 97 -10.33 6.74 2.16
C PHE A 97 -11.78 7.01 1.75
N ALA A 98 -12.03 8.09 1.00
CA ALA A 98 -13.37 8.42 0.53
C ALA A 98 -13.92 7.35 -0.44
N LEU A 99 -13.10 6.86 -1.36
CA LEU A 99 -13.47 5.79 -2.30
C LEU A 99 -13.76 4.49 -1.57
N ASP A 100 -12.93 4.11 -0.59
CA ASP A 100 -13.09 2.87 0.16
C ASP A 100 -14.21 2.92 1.22
N ASN A 101 -14.64 4.11 1.59
CA ASN A 101 -15.76 4.34 2.50
C ASN A 101 -17.08 4.70 1.77
N ALA A 102 -17.07 4.84 0.44
CA ALA A 102 -18.28 5.04 -0.34
C ALA A 102 -19.00 3.71 -0.57
N GLU A 103 -20.33 3.71 -0.44
CA GLU A 103 -21.14 2.54 -0.76
C GLU A 103 -21.22 2.32 -2.26
N HIS A 104 -20.97 1.09 -2.68
CA HIS A 104 -21.09 0.72 -4.08
C HIS A 104 -22.55 0.39 -4.42
N ALA A 105 -23.12 1.08 -5.42
CA ALA A 105 -24.55 1.02 -5.73
C ALA A 105 -25.09 -0.39 -6.02
N SER A 106 -24.27 -1.30 -6.56
CA SER A 106 -24.71 -2.67 -6.89
C SER A 106 -24.66 -3.65 -5.71
N THR A 107 -23.79 -3.42 -4.72
CA THR A 107 -23.60 -4.33 -3.59
C THR A 107 -24.18 -3.78 -2.29
N GLY A 108 -24.39 -2.46 -2.19
CA GLY A 108 -24.79 -1.78 -0.96
C GLY A 108 -23.71 -1.81 0.12
N LEU A 109 -22.49 -2.24 -0.20
CA LEU A 109 -21.38 -2.37 0.75
C LEU A 109 -20.26 -1.40 0.39
N THR A 110 -19.55 -0.91 1.40
CA THR A 110 -18.30 -0.18 1.19
C THR A 110 -17.13 -1.16 1.00
N PRO A 111 -16.11 -0.82 0.21
CA PRO A 111 -14.89 -1.62 0.10
C PRO A 111 -14.23 -1.93 1.45
N PHE A 112 -14.21 -1.00 2.41
CA PHE A 112 -13.71 -1.29 3.76
C PHE A 112 -14.48 -2.42 4.45
N PHE A 113 -15.81 -2.41 4.35
CA PHE A 113 -16.63 -3.44 4.98
C PHE A 113 -16.49 -4.78 4.24
N ALA A 114 -16.50 -4.76 2.91
CA ALA A 114 -16.33 -5.97 2.11
C ALA A 114 -14.97 -6.65 2.37
N ASN A 115 -13.90 -5.88 2.56
CA ASN A 115 -12.54 -6.40 2.77
C ASN A 115 -12.25 -6.78 4.22
N ASN A 116 -12.72 -5.97 5.17
CA ASN A 116 -12.30 -6.08 6.58
C ASN A 116 -13.46 -6.44 7.53
N ALA A 117 -14.67 -6.64 7.01
CA ALA A 117 -15.92 -6.86 7.76
C ALA A 117 -16.21 -5.78 8.81
N ARG A 118 -15.64 -4.58 8.64
CA ARG A 118 -15.76 -3.45 9.58
C ARG A 118 -15.72 -2.13 8.83
N HIS A 119 -16.52 -1.17 9.30
CA HIS A 119 -16.42 0.21 8.84
C HIS A 119 -15.29 0.95 9.59
N PRO A 120 -14.56 1.84 8.92
CA PRO A 120 -13.59 2.69 9.57
C PRO A 120 -14.30 3.67 10.52
N ARG A 121 -13.62 4.09 11.58
CA ARG A 121 -14.11 5.18 12.42
C ARG A 121 -13.77 6.51 11.75
N VAL A 122 -14.78 7.34 11.51
CA VAL A 122 -14.60 8.72 11.05
C VAL A 122 -14.70 9.70 12.22
N PRO A 123 -14.03 10.87 12.16
CA PRO A 123 -14.07 11.87 13.24
C PRO A 123 -15.50 12.22 13.70
N ALA A 124 -16.46 12.31 12.76
CA ALA A 124 -17.86 12.55 13.07
C ALA A 124 -18.47 11.48 14.00
N LEU A 125 -18.10 10.21 13.84
CA LEU A 125 -18.60 9.10 14.67
C LEU A 125 -17.99 9.11 16.07
N ILE A 126 -16.72 9.52 16.20
CA ILE A 126 -16.02 9.61 17.48
C ILE A 126 -16.59 10.76 18.32
N ALA A 127 -16.87 11.91 17.69
CA ALA A 127 -17.47 13.07 18.36
C ALA A 127 -18.86 12.75 18.95
N VAL A 128 -19.67 11.94 18.26
CA VAL A 128 -20.97 11.48 18.75
C VAL A 128 -20.83 10.56 19.97
N GLY A 129 -19.76 9.78 20.08
CA GLY A 129 -19.49 8.90 21.23
C GLY A 129 -18.98 9.59 22.49
N GLN A 130 -18.50 10.84 22.40
CA GLN A 130 -18.06 11.63 23.56
C GLN A 130 -19.20 12.45 24.20
N ALA A 131 -20.28 12.72 23.48
CA ALA A 131 -21.40 13.52 23.97
C ALA A 131 -22.24 12.79 25.05
N SER A 132 -22.16 11.45 25.14
CA SER A 132 -22.95 10.67 26.10
C SER A 132 -22.44 10.70 27.54
N TRP A 133 -21.23 11.24 27.80
CA TRP A 133 -20.64 11.28 29.14
C TRP A 133 -20.92 12.58 29.92
N LEU A 134 -21.61 13.55 29.32
CA LEU A 134 -21.85 14.87 29.93
C LEU A 134 -23.23 15.02 30.61
N HIS A 135 -24.04 13.96 30.72
CA HIS A 135 -25.42 14.04 31.22
C HIS A 135 -25.75 13.11 32.40
N SER A 136 -24.79 12.81 33.27
CA SER A 136 -25.10 12.15 34.55
C SER A 136 -24.38 12.87 35.68
N GLY A 137 -25.06 13.91 36.18
CA GLY A 137 -24.84 14.48 37.51
C GLY A 137 -25.68 13.75 38.56
#